data_AF-A0A535YGD0-F1
#
_entry.id   AF-A0A535YGD0-F1
#
_cell.length_a   1.000
_cell.length_b   1.000
_cell.length_c   1.000
_cell.angle_alpha   90.00
_cell.angle_beta   90.00
_cell.angle_gamma   90.00
#
_symmetry.space_group_name_H-M   'P 1'
#
loop_
_entity.id
_entity.type
_entity.pdbx_description
1 polymer ?
#
loop_
_entity_poly.entity_id
_entity_poly.type
_entity_poly.pdbx_seq_one_letter_code
_entity_poly.pdbx_strand_id
1 'polypeptide(L)'
;MPSLTEHLRRSALWCEGQIVVVVDESTAADGTAWTRLPDGWLRSSDVAEDTTPWIAEVSVASVPVYARPKLGEPIRRTAKQGDLLRVTGASPGIEDDTAIWWATTEGYVGLRTIREATSDWAFGRRPRRGRPSSVGWCVATG
;
A
#
# COMPACT_ATOMS: atom_id res chain seq x y z
N MET A 1 -21.95 -7.25 8.69
CA MET A 1 -20.69 -7.31 9.45
C MET A 1 -20.32 -8.78 9.59
N PRO A 2 -19.17 -9.25 9.04
CA PRO A 2 -18.77 -10.64 9.21
C PRO A 2 -18.40 -10.92 10.67
N SER A 3 -18.62 -12.15 11.13
CA SER A 3 -18.38 -12.56 12.52
C SER A 3 -16.89 -12.65 12.85
N LEU A 4 -16.55 -12.58 14.14
CA LEU A 4 -15.20 -12.65 14.70
C LEU A 4 -14.40 -13.89 14.23
N THR A 5 -15.10 -14.97 13.88
CA THR A 5 -14.54 -16.24 13.37
C THR A 5 -14.09 -16.16 11.91
N GLU A 6 -14.69 -15.28 11.10
CA GLU A 6 -14.29 -15.05 9.70
C GLU A 6 -13.06 -14.12 9.61
N HIS A 7 -12.88 -13.25 10.61
CA HIS A 7 -11.71 -12.36 10.75
C HIS A 7 -10.39 -13.12 10.97
N LEU A 8 -10.39 -14.14 11.83
CA LEU A 8 -9.16 -14.89 12.18
C LEU A 8 -8.59 -15.71 11.02
N ARG A 9 -9.36 -15.97 9.95
CA ARG A 9 -8.87 -16.71 8.77
C ARG A 9 -8.12 -15.83 7.76
N ARG A 10 -8.20 -14.49 7.84
CA ARG A 10 -7.57 -13.57 6.87
C ARG A 10 -6.44 -12.71 7.43
N SER A 11 -6.23 -12.70 8.74
CA SER A 11 -5.14 -11.97 9.40
C SER A 11 -3.76 -12.61 9.21
N ALA A 12 -3.66 -13.81 8.64
CA ALA A 12 -2.40 -14.53 8.42
C ALA A 12 -1.63 -14.13 7.13
N LEU A 13 -2.03 -13.06 6.43
CA LEU A 13 -1.47 -12.70 5.10
C LEU A 13 -0.53 -11.49 5.10
N TRP A 14 -0.35 -10.82 6.23
CA TRP A 14 0.43 -9.58 6.31
C TRP A 14 1.68 -9.81 7.15
N CYS A 15 2.84 -9.46 6.61
CA CYS A 15 4.10 -9.50 7.33
C CYS A 15 4.32 -8.19 8.09
N GLU A 16 4.97 -8.27 9.25
CA GLU A 16 5.47 -7.11 9.97
C GLU A 16 6.33 -6.25 9.03
N GLY A 17 6.19 -4.93 9.09
CA GLY A 17 6.91 -4.02 8.20
C GLY A 17 6.27 -3.74 6.83
N GLN A 18 5.27 -4.53 6.40
CA GLN A 18 4.68 -4.38 5.07
C GLN A 18 3.89 -3.06 4.91
N ILE A 19 4.17 -2.33 3.84
CA ILE A 19 3.40 -1.15 3.45
C ILE A 19 2.06 -1.58 2.83
N VAL A 20 0.96 -1.09 3.39
CA VAL A 20 -0.41 -1.39 2.97
C VAL A 20 -1.21 -0.12 2.68
N VAL A 21 -2.28 -0.28 1.91
CA VAL A 21 -3.24 0.79 1.65
C VAL A 21 -4.42 0.63 2.60
N VAL A 22 -4.70 1.64 3.42
CA VAL A 22 -5.96 1.83 4.14
C VAL A 22 -7.04 2.37 3.20
N VAL A 23 -8.23 1.76 3.23
CA VAL A 23 -9.38 2.18 2.40
C VAL A 23 -10.59 2.59 3.21
N ASP A 24 -10.67 2.19 4.48
CA ASP A 24 -11.79 2.49 5.36
C ASP A 24 -11.39 2.26 6.82
N GLU A 25 -12.14 2.84 7.76
CA GLU A 25 -11.99 2.63 9.20
C GLU A 25 -13.36 2.40 9.83
N SER A 26 -13.43 1.50 10.80
CA SER A 26 -14.68 1.12 11.45
C SER A 26 -14.47 0.78 12.91
N THR A 27 -15.48 1.03 13.73
CA THR A 27 -15.50 0.63 15.13
C THR A 27 -16.59 -0.42 15.34
N ALA A 28 -16.21 -1.58 15.86
CA ALA A 28 -17.15 -2.63 16.20
C ALA A 28 -18.00 -2.24 17.42
N ALA A 29 -19.12 -2.93 17.64
CA ALA A 29 -20.03 -2.64 18.75
C ALA A 29 -19.37 -2.81 20.15
N ASP A 30 -18.28 -3.57 20.24
CA ASP A 30 -17.48 -3.75 21.45
C ASP A 30 -16.42 -2.64 21.66
N GLY A 31 -16.40 -1.62 20.79
CA GLY A 31 -15.44 -0.52 20.83
C GLY A 31 -14.10 -0.80 20.14
N THR A 32 -13.90 -1.99 19.56
CA THR A 32 -12.65 -2.31 18.86
C THR A 32 -12.56 -1.54 17.53
N ALA A 33 -11.46 -0.81 17.33
CA ALA A 33 -11.17 -0.12 16.08
C ALA A 33 -10.49 -1.04 15.06
N TRP A 34 -11.02 -1.02 13.83
CA TRP A 34 -10.59 -1.81 12.70
C TRP A 34 -10.29 -0.92 11.50
N THR A 35 -9.20 -1.26 10.81
CA THR A 35 -8.78 -0.60 9.59
C THR A 35 -8.94 -1.57 8.42
N ARG A 36 -9.66 -1.14 7.39
CA ARG A 36 -9.88 -1.90 6.17
C ARG A 36 -8.73 -1.68 5.21
N LEU A 37 -8.23 -2.78 4.68
CA LEU A 37 -7.31 -2.85 3.54
C LEU A 37 -8.06 -3.41 2.32
N PRO A 38 -7.51 -3.29 1.11
CA PRO A 38 -8.11 -3.87 -0.08
C PRO A 38 -8.37 -5.39 0.00
N ASP A 39 -7.56 -6.15 0.76
CA ASP A 39 -7.76 -7.61 0.90
C ASP A 39 -8.33 -8.06 2.25
N GLY A 40 -8.61 -7.14 3.19
CA GLY A 40 -9.02 -7.56 4.52
C GLY A 40 -9.11 -6.45 5.54
N TRP A 41 -9.01 -6.82 6.80
CA TRP A 41 -9.07 -5.91 7.94
C TRP A 41 -7.93 -6.23 8.90
N LEU A 42 -7.39 -5.19 9.51
CA LEU A 42 -6.44 -5.26 10.62
C LEU A 42 -7.00 -4.46 11.80
N ARG A 43 -6.54 -4.76 13.02
CA ARG A 43 -6.83 -3.85 14.13
C ARG A 43 -6.13 -2.53 13.86
N SER A 44 -6.78 -1.43 14.16
CA SER A 44 -6.16 -0.11 13.99
C SER A 44 -4.94 0.08 14.89
N SER A 45 -4.80 -0.71 15.97
CA SER A 45 -3.61 -0.75 16.82
C SER A 45 -2.37 -1.32 16.12
N ASP A 46 -2.56 -2.16 15.11
CA ASP A 46 -1.48 -2.92 14.46
C ASP A 46 -0.95 -2.18 13.22
N VAL A 47 -1.32 -0.90 13.13
CA VAL A 47 -1.36 -0.13 11.90
C VAL A 47 -0.76 1.25 12.24
N ALA A 48 0.55 1.46 11.99
CA ALA A 48 1.26 2.70 12.31
C ALA A 48 1.66 3.59 11.13
N GLU A 49 1.16 4.80 11.12
CA GLU A 49 1.18 5.76 10.03
C GLU A 49 2.55 6.24 9.44
N ASP A 50 2.68 6.41 8.10
CA ASP A 50 3.86 6.82 7.34
C ASP A 50 3.50 7.39 5.94
N THR A 51 3.72 8.70 5.75
CA THR A 51 3.55 9.40 4.47
C THR A 51 4.87 9.57 3.69
N THR A 52 5.95 8.95 4.16
CA THR A 52 7.28 9.13 3.56
C THR A 52 7.35 8.40 2.22
N PRO A 53 7.83 9.07 1.14
CA PRO A 53 8.07 8.38 -0.11
C PRO A 53 9.05 7.22 0.07
N TRP A 54 8.73 6.06 -0.48
CA TRP A 54 9.53 4.84 -0.36
C TRP A 54 9.90 4.28 -1.73
N ILE A 55 10.80 3.31 -1.74
CA ILE A 55 11.26 2.66 -2.96
C ILE A 55 10.63 1.28 -3.07
N ALA A 56 9.84 1.11 -4.13
CA ALA A 56 9.20 -0.15 -4.48
C ALA A 56 9.97 -0.86 -5.59
N GLU A 57 9.92 -2.19 -5.55
CA GLU A 57 10.37 -3.05 -6.63
C GLU A 57 9.18 -3.59 -7.41
N VAL A 58 9.26 -3.56 -8.74
CA VAL A 58 8.28 -4.21 -9.61
C VAL A 58 8.34 -5.73 -9.41
N SER A 59 7.23 -6.31 -8.96
CA SER A 59 7.14 -7.73 -8.59
C SER A 59 6.65 -8.63 -9.73
N VAL A 60 6.06 -8.05 -10.76
CA VAL A 60 5.52 -8.75 -11.94
C VAL A 60 6.46 -8.64 -13.15
N ALA A 61 6.36 -9.56 -14.11
CA ALA A 61 7.25 -9.59 -15.29
C ALA A 61 7.31 -8.25 -16.05
N SER A 62 6.17 -7.57 -16.17
CA SER A 62 6.06 -6.28 -16.84
C SER A 62 4.85 -5.52 -16.32
N VAL A 63 4.99 -4.21 -16.10
CA VAL A 63 3.89 -3.33 -15.70
C VAL A 63 3.90 -2.02 -16.48
N PRO A 64 2.77 -1.59 -17.07
CA PRO A 64 2.63 -0.26 -17.63
C PRO A 64 2.54 0.80 -16.51
N VAL A 65 3.28 1.88 -16.67
CA VAL A 65 3.18 3.10 -15.86
C VAL A 65 2.28 4.08 -16.58
N TYR A 66 1.05 4.24 -16.07
CA TYR A 66 0.03 5.08 -16.69
C TYR A 66 0.20 6.55 -16.32
N ALA A 67 -0.24 7.44 -17.22
CA ALA A 67 -0.23 8.88 -16.97
C ALA A 67 -1.26 9.33 -15.93
N ARG A 68 -2.37 8.58 -15.80
CA ARG A 68 -3.46 8.78 -14.84
C ARG A 68 -3.86 7.41 -14.25
N PRO A 69 -4.49 7.36 -13.05
CA PRO A 69 -4.82 6.11 -12.36
C PRO A 69 -6.08 5.44 -12.96
N LYS A 70 -5.97 4.94 -14.19
CA LYS A 70 -7.05 4.21 -14.88
C LYS A 70 -6.48 3.35 -16.00
N LEU A 71 -7.07 2.17 -16.21
CA LEU A 71 -6.72 1.33 -17.36
C LEU A 71 -7.15 1.99 -18.68
N GLY A 72 -6.29 1.90 -19.70
CA GLY A 72 -6.54 2.53 -21.01
C GLY A 72 -6.02 3.96 -21.13
N GLU A 73 -5.51 4.54 -20.04
CA GLU A 73 -4.79 5.81 -20.06
C GLU A 73 -3.48 5.71 -20.83
N PRO A 74 -2.93 6.83 -21.34
CA PRO A 74 -1.62 6.82 -21.99
C PRO A 74 -0.54 6.23 -21.09
N ILE A 75 0.23 5.29 -21.64
CA ILE A 75 1.36 4.66 -20.94
C ILE A 75 2.58 5.58 -21.12
N ARG A 76 3.13 6.06 -20.00
CA ARG A 76 4.36 6.87 -20.00
C ARG A 76 5.60 6.01 -20.26
N ARG A 77 5.64 4.83 -19.63
CA ARG A 77 6.66 3.80 -19.86
C ARG A 77 6.17 2.43 -19.39
N THR A 78 6.93 1.40 -19.71
CA THR A 78 6.72 0.05 -19.18
C THR A 78 7.91 -0.32 -18.30
N ALA A 79 7.67 -0.62 -17.03
CA ALA A 79 8.68 -1.14 -16.12
C ALA A 79 8.69 -2.67 -16.13
N LYS A 80 9.85 -3.26 -15.85
CA LYS A 80 10.09 -4.72 -15.81
C LYS A 80 10.33 -5.18 -14.39
N GLN A 81 10.19 -6.49 -14.17
CA GLN A 81 10.48 -7.10 -12.88
C GLN A 81 11.86 -6.69 -12.37
N GLY A 82 11.93 -6.29 -11.10
CA GLY A 82 13.16 -5.80 -10.48
C GLY A 82 13.44 -4.31 -10.69
N ASP A 83 12.72 -3.61 -11.59
CA ASP A 83 12.82 -2.16 -11.70
C ASP A 83 12.36 -1.51 -10.40
N LEU A 84 13.03 -0.42 -10.02
CA LEU A 84 12.63 0.36 -8.85
C LEU A 84 11.83 1.59 -9.22
N LEU A 85 10.76 1.81 -8.47
CA LEU A 85 9.87 2.95 -8.58
C LEU A 85 9.79 3.67 -7.24
N ARG A 86 9.91 5.00 -7.25
CA ARG A 86 9.68 5.80 -6.05
C ARG A 86 8.19 6.05 -5.88
N VAL A 87 7.58 5.43 -4.87
CA VAL A 87 6.18 5.59 -4.51
C VAL A 87 6.04 6.84 -3.65
N THR A 88 5.05 7.67 -3.98
CA THR A 88 4.74 8.91 -3.27
C THR A 88 3.38 8.89 -2.59
N GLY A 89 2.56 7.87 -2.85
CA GLY A 89 1.27 7.66 -2.18
C GLY A 89 0.37 6.68 -2.93
N ALA A 90 -0.87 6.56 -2.49
CA ALA A 90 -1.93 5.84 -3.19
C ALA A 90 -2.96 6.82 -3.77
N SER A 91 -3.59 6.43 -4.87
CA SER A 91 -4.64 7.20 -5.54
C SER A 91 -5.85 6.31 -5.83
N PRO A 92 -7.09 6.79 -5.60
CA PRO A 92 -8.24 6.14 -6.18
C PRO A 92 -8.19 6.23 -7.71
N GLY A 93 -8.89 5.32 -8.37
CA GLY A 93 -9.15 5.39 -9.78
C GLY A 93 -9.99 6.61 -10.14
N ILE A 94 -9.93 7.01 -11.42
CA ILE A 94 -10.73 8.11 -11.98
C ILE A 94 -11.82 7.58 -12.90
N GLU A 95 -12.84 8.41 -13.18
CA GLU A 95 -13.82 8.15 -14.24
C GLU A 95 -14.40 6.72 -14.17
N ASP A 96 -15.03 6.42 -13.02
CA ASP A 96 -15.68 5.15 -12.67
C ASP A 96 -14.73 3.96 -12.42
N ASP A 97 -13.41 4.16 -12.49
CA ASP A 97 -12.45 3.17 -12.01
C ASP A 97 -12.45 3.12 -10.48
N THR A 98 -12.84 1.97 -9.94
CA THR A 98 -12.92 1.72 -8.48
C THR A 98 -11.65 1.11 -7.91
N ALA A 99 -10.64 0.87 -8.75
CA ALA A 99 -9.37 0.32 -8.32
C ALA A 99 -8.54 1.36 -7.56
N ILE A 100 -7.54 0.88 -6.84
CA ILE A 100 -6.56 1.71 -6.16
C ILE A 100 -5.22 1.54 -6.86
N TRP A 101 -4.52 2.65 -6.98
CA TRP A 101 -3.29 2.78 -7.74
C TRP A 101 -2.18 3.31 -6.84
N TRP A 102 -0.97 2.83 -7.05
CA TRP A 102 0.22 3.48 -6.49
C TRP A 102 0.56 4.69 -7.34
N ALA A 103 0.65 5.86 -6.70
CA ALA A 103 1.23 7.05 -7.29
C ALA A 103 2.75 6.99 -7.12
N THR A 104 3.46 7.14 -8.23
CA THR A 104 4.93 7.19 -8.27
C THR A 104 5.38 8.51 -8.87
N THR A 105 6.67 8.82 -8.75
CA THR A 105 7.25 10.00 -9.43
C THR A 105 7.14 9.95 -10.96
N GLU A 106 6.85 8.78 -11.52
CA GLU A 106 6.80 8.56 -12.97
C GLU A 106 5.38 8.42 -13.51
N GLY A 107 4.40 8.16 -12.66
CA GLY A 107 3.00 7.90 -13.03
C GLY A 107 2.34 6.91 -12.08
N TYR A 108 1.32 6.20 -12.58
CA TYR A 108 0.47 5.33 -11.77
C TYR A 108 0.64 3.86 -12.17
N VAL A 109 0.74 2.98 -11.17
CA VAL A 109 0.83 1.53 -11.36
C VAL A 109 -0.20 0.82 -10.49
N GLY A 110 -0.62 -0.38 -10.90
CA GLY A 110 -1.63 -1.14 -10.16
C GLY A 110 -1.15 -1.53 -8.77
N LEU A 111 -2.08 -1.62 -7.81
CA LEU A 111 -1.76 -1.92 -6.40
C LEU A 111 -0.88 -3.18 -6.20
N ARG A 112 -1.08 -4.21 -7.04
CA ARG A 112 -0.45 -5.54 -6.91
C ARG A 112 0.78 -5.76 -7.77
N THR A 113 1.29 -4.72 -8.43
CA THR A 113 2.40 -4.86 -9.39
C THR A 113 3.76 -4.54 -8.79
N ILE A 114 3.78 -4.00 -7.56
CA ILE A 114 4.99 -3.61 -6.85
C ILE A 114 4.93 -4.10 -5.41
N ARG A 115 6.10 -4.21 -4.77
CA ARG A 115 6.28 -4.53 -3.35
C ARG A 115 7.39 -3.67 -2.76
N GLU A 116 7.52 -3.63 -1.43
CA GLU A 116 8.69 -3.03 -0.78
C GLU A 116 9.98 -3.65 -1.34
N ALA A 117 10.91 -2.79 -1.74
CA ALA A 117 12.21 -3.26 -2.22
C ALA A 117 12.98 -3.86 -1.04
N THR A 118 13.30 -5.14 -1.13
CA THR A 118 14.02 -5.87 -0.07
C THR A 118 15.54 -5.92 -0.30
N SER A 119 16.04 -5.27 -1.35
CA SER A 119 17.46 -5.27 -1.69
C SER A 119 18.26 -4.24 -0.87
N ASP A 120 19.47 -4.62 -0.46
CA ASP A 120 20.35 -3.82 0.41
C ASP A 120 20.66 -2.42 -0.14
N TRP A 121 20.60 -2.24 -1.46
CA TRP A 121 20.82 -0.94 -2.09
C TRP A 121 19.64 0.04 -1.88
N ALA A 122 18.43 -0.45 -1.66
CA ALA A 122 17.26 0.37 -1.34
C ALA A 122 17.26 0.85 0.12
N PHE A 123 17.91 0.10 1.02
CA PHE A 123 17.98 0.41 2.47
C PHE A 123 18.89 1.60 2.82
N GLY A 124 19.80 2.02 1.94
CA GLY A 124 20.70 3.15 2.17
C GLY A 124 20.03 4.53 2.28
N ARG A 125 18.69 4.63 2.15
CA ARG A 125 17.92 5.89 2.12
C ARG A 125 16.68 5.90 3.05
N ARG A 126 16.73 5.28 4.24
CA ARG A 126 15.75 5.59 5.30
C ARG A 126 16.24 6.79 6.14
N PRO A 127 15.41 7.82 6.39
CA PRO A 127 15.68 8.77 7.47
C PRO A 127 15.73 8.03 8.82
N ARG A 128 16.68 8.40 9.69
CA ARG A 128 16.76 7.84 11.05
C ARG A 128 15.44 8.14 11.79
N ARG A 129 14.83 7.09 12.36
CA ARG A 129 13.59 7.10 13.19
C ARG A 129 13.36 8.45 13.87
N GLY A 130 12.30 9.15 13.45
CA GLY A 130 11.69 10.29 14.14
C GLY A 130 10.22 9.98 14.44
N ARG A 131 9.73 10.44 15.60
CA ARG A 131 8.43 10.12 16.22
C ARG A 131 7.22 10.17 15.26
N PRO A 132 6.24 9.26 15.38
CA PRO A 132 5.00 9.34 14.60
C PRO A 132 4.14 10.52 15.06
N SER A 133 3.74 11.35 14.10
CA SER A 133 2.69 12.37 14.20
C SER A 133 1.53 11.97 13.29
N SER A 134 0.33 12.40 13.65
CA SER A 134 -1.00 12.03 13.15
C SER A 134 -1.37 12.39 11.69
N VAL A 135 -2.00 11.44 10.98
CA VAL A 135 -2.86 11.39 9.75
C VAL A 135 -2.31 10.79 8.37
N GLY A 136 -2.58 9.48 8.08
CA GLY A 136 -2.30 8.62 6.86
C GLY A 136 -1.17 7.51 6.74
N TRP A 137 -1.51 6.18 6.76
CA TRP A 137 -0.83 4.90 6.23
C TRP A 137 0.15 4.00 7.02
N CYS A 138 -0.02 2.67 7.12
CA CYS A 138 0.51 1.95 8.29
C CYS A 138 1.57 0.81 8.19
N VAL A 139 2.55 0.78 9.12
CA VAL A 139 3.58 -0.26 9.38
C VAL A 139 3.19 -1.09 10.61
N ALA A 140 3.09 -2.42 10.48
CA ALA A 140 2.90 -3.30 11.63
C ALA A 140 4.21 -3.48 12.41
N THR A 141 4.17 -3.39 13.75
CA THR A 141 5.26 -3.85 14.63
C THR A 141 4.72 -4.64 15.82
N GLY A 142 5.34 -5.80 16.07
CA GLY A 142 5.44 -6.61 17.30
C GLY A 142 4.22 -6.81 18.19
#